data_AF-Q56838-F1
#
_entry.id   AF-Q56838-F1
#
_cell.length_a   1.000
_cell.length_b   1.000
_cell.length_c   1.000
_cell.angle_alpha   90.00
_cell.angle_beta   90.00
_cell.angle_gamma   90.00
#
_symmetry.space_group_name_H-M   'P 1'
#
loop_
_entity.id
_entity.type
_entity.pdbx_description
1 polymer ?
#
loop_
_entity_poly.entity_id
_entity_poly.type
_entity_poly.pdbx_seq_one_letter_code
_entity_poly.pdbx_strand_id
1 'polypeptide(L)' 'MPVYTIKCPDCGHVFRGMVMEGTRKPRVWVCSQCKSERPQIMADRPAEPHPFECTENGGGCLCCGR' A
#
# COMPACT_ATOMS: atom_id res chain seq x y z
N MET A 1 -5.64 8.62 1.87
CA MET A 1 -5.36 7.18 1.76
C MET A 1 -4.00 6.95 1.11
N PRO A 2 -2.90 7.04 1.89
CA PRO A 2 -1.56 6.79 1.37
C PRO A 2 -1.37 5.33 0.92
N VAL A 3 -0.83 5.16 -0.29
CA VAL A 3 -0.38 3.87 -0.83
C VAL A 3 1.14 3.77 -0.67
N TYR A 4 1.58 2.79 0.12
CA TYR A 4 2.99 2.50 0.38
C TYR A 4 3.51 1.40 -0.54
N THR A 5 4.73 1.57 -1.05
CA THR A 5 5.48 0.47 -1.67
C THR A 5 6.23 -0.30 -0.59
N ILE A 6 6.07 -1.63 -0.55
CA ILE A 6 6.63 -2.52 0.47
C ILE A 6 7.46 -3.59 -0.22
N LYS A 7 8.65 -3.89 0.32
CA LYS A 7 9.55 -4.94 -0.17
C LYS A 7 9.82 -5.97 0.91
N CYS A 8 9.67 -7.25 0.56
CA CYS A 8 10.07 -8.37 1.40
C CYS A 8 11.58 -8.63 1.26
N PRO A 9 12.37 -8.59 2.34
CA PRO A 9 13.80 -8.88 2.26
C PRO A 9 14.08 -10.36 2.03
N ASP A 10 13.20 -11.26 2.47
CA ASP A 10 13.48 -12.71 2.41
C ASP A 10 13.26 -13.33 1.02
N CYS A 11 12.28 -12.87 0.25
CA CYS A 11 12.00 -13.39 -1.09
C CYS A 11 12.08 -12.33 -2.21
N GLY A 12 12.38 -11.08 -1.87
CA GLY A 12 12.48 -9.98 -2.84
C GLY A 12 11.14 -9.45 -3.38
N HIS A 13 10.00 -10.04 -3.00
CA HIS A 13 8.68 -9.65 -3.47
C HIS A 13 8.35 -8.19 -3.12
N VAL A 14 7.86 -7.43 -4.11
CA VAL A 14 7.43 -6.04 -3.96
C VAL A 14 5.93 -5.94 -4.16
N PHE A 15 5.23 -5.30 -3.22
CA PHE A 15 3.78 -5.15 -3.25
C PHE A 15 3.35 -3.77 -2.71
N ARG A 16 2.09 -3.41 -2.95
CA ARG A 16 1.49 -2.14 -2.50
C ARG A 16 0.58 -2.40 -1.31
N GLY A 17 0.70 -1.59 -0.27
CA GLY A 17 -0.18 -1.60 0.90
C GLY A 17 -0.81 -0.23 1.09
N MET A 18 -2.11 -0.19 1.36
CA MET A 18 -2.82 1.05 1.62
C MET A 18 -3.18 1.16 3.10
N VAL A 19 -3.17 2.39 3.62
CA VAL A 19 -3.69 2.70 4.95
C VAL A 19 -4.82 3.70 4.78
N MET A 20 -5.97 3.38 5.36
CA MET A 20 -7.13 4.27 5.32
C MET A 20 -6.85 5.51 6.16
N GLU A 21 -7.28 6.67 5.69
CA GLU A 21 -7.12 7.91 6.43
C GLU A 21 -7.85 7.85 7.79
N GLY A 22 -7.26 8.45 8.83
CA GLY A 22 -7.78 8.36 10.19
C GLY A 22 -7.54 7.01 10.89
N THR A 23 -6.98 6.00 10.20
CA THR A 23 -6.65 4.71 10.81
C THR A 23 -5.18 4.61 11.20
N ARG A 24 -4.88 3.77 12.20
CA ARG A 24 -3.51 3.52 12.61
C ARG A 24 -2.80 2.64 11.58
N LYS A 25 -1.65 3.12 11.11
CA LYS A 25 -0.73 2.34 10.26
C LYS A 25 -0.35 1.00 10.92
N PRO A 26 -0.34 -0.11 10.16
CA PRO A 26 0.11 -1.40 10.68
C PRO A 26 1.53 -1.32 11.27
N ARG A 27 1.74 -2.01 12.39
CA ARG A 27 3.08 -2.17 12.98
C ARG A 27 3.93 -3.18 12.21
N VAL A 28 3.27 -4.15 11.58
CA VAL A 28 3.89 -5.26 10.86
C VAL A 28 3.21 -5.41 9.49
N TRP A 29 4.00 -5.71 8.48
CA TRP A 29 3.52 -6.08 7.14
C TRP A 29 3.88 -7.54 6.87
N VAL A 30 2.96 -8.29 6.27
CA VAL A 30 3.17 -9.71 5.97
C VAL A 30 3.30 -9.92 4.47
N CYS A 31 4.32 -10.65 4.04
CA CYS A 31 4.54 -10.96 2.64
C CYS A 31 3.49 -11.97 2.16
N SER A 32 2.70 -11.61 1.15
CA SER A 32 1.68 -12.52 0.60
C SER A 32 2.27 -13.79 -0.01
N GLN A 33 3.52 -13.74 -0.50
CA GLN A 33 4.22 -14.88 -1.10
C GLN A 33 4.85 -15.82 -0.06
N CYS A 34 5.79 -15.34 0.76
CA CYS A 34 6.56 -16.20 1.67
C CYS A 34 6.09 -16.18 3.13
N LYS A 35 5.04 -15.40 3.44
CA LYS A 35 4.47 -15.23 4.79
C LYS A 35 5.40 -14.60 5.84
N SER A 36 6.58 -14.13 5.43
CA SER A 36 7.46 -13.37 6.32
C SER A 36 6.80 -12.10 6.84
N GLU A 37 7.06 -11.78 8.10
CA GLU A 37 6.64 -10.54 8.79
C GLU A 37 7.70 -9.43 8.73
N ARG A 38 8.79 -9.67 7.98
CA ARG A 38 9.90 -8.73 7.78
C ARG A 38 9.77 -7.75 6.61
N PRO A 39 8.73 -7.75 5.74
CA PRO A 39 8.59 -6.70 4.73
C PRO A 39 8.61 -5.29 5.31
N GLN A 40 9.29 -4.39 4.60
CA GLN A 40 9.45 -2.99 5.00
C GLN A 40 9.00 -2.05 3.90
N ILE A 41 8.48 -0.89 4.31
CA ILE A 41 8.15 0.19 3.38
C ILE A 41 9.46 0.73 2.80
N MET A 42 9.48 0.87 1.48
CA MET A 42 10.60 1.43 0.75
C MET A 42 10.67 2.94 1.02
N ALA A 43 11.68 3.39 1.77
CA ALA A 43 11.84 4.78 2.15
C ALA A 43 12.12 5.72 0.96
N ASP A 44 12.68 5.18 -0.13
CA ASP A 44 12.94 5.86 -1.39
C ASP A 44 11.67 6.15 -2.21
N ARG A 45 10.52 5.58 -1.82
CA ARG A 45 9.26 5.77 -2.52
C ARG A 45 8.26 6.45 -1.60
N PRO A 46 8.01 7.77 -1.79
CA PRO A 46 7.00 8.46 -1.00
C PRO A 46 5.64 7.81 -1.19
N ALA A 47 4.80 7.86 -0.16
CA ALA A 47 3.45 7.33 -0.25
C ALA A 47 2.67 8.11 -1.30
N GLU A 48 2.10 7.41 -2.27
CA GLU A 48 1.30 8.02 -3.32
C GLU A 48 -0.13 8.22 -2.82
N PRO A 49 -0.80 9.33 -3.16
CA PRO A 49 -2.22 9.45 -2.91
C PRO A 49 -2.98 8.38 -3.70
N HIS A 50 -4.03 7.83 -3.11
CA HIS A 50 -4.87 6.87 -3.80
C HIS A 50 -5.61 7.56 -4.96
N PRO A 51 -5.78 6.94 -6.14
CA PRO A 51 -6.43 7.58 -7.29
C PRO A 51 -7.83 8.16 -7.00
N PHE A 52 -8.56 7.58 -6.05
CA PHE A 52 -9.87 8.07 -5.59
C PHE A 52 -9.83 9.46 -4.93
N GLU A 53 -8.66 9.89 -4.45
CA GLU A 53 -8.47 11.18 -3.78
C GLU A 53 -7.97 12.27 -4.74
N CYS A 54 -7.56 11.88 -5.95
CA CYS A 54 -7.05 12.79 -6.97
C CYS A 54 -8.09 13.13 -8.04
N THR A 55 -9.24 12.48 -8.07
CA THR A 55 -10.34 12.81 -8.98
C THR A 55 -11.18 13.94 -8.39
N GLU A 56 -11.00 15.17 -8.91
CA GLU A 56 -11.86 16.33 -8.62
C GLU A 56 -13.35 16.09 -8.93
N ASN A 57 -13.68 14.98 -9.60
CA ASN A 57 -15.04 14.56 -9.92
C ASN A 57 -15.22 13.07 -9.62
N GLY A 58 -15.63 12.72 -8.40
CA GLY A 58 -16.53 11.61 -8.01
C GLY A 58 -16.49 10.24 -8.72
N GLY A 59 -15.47 9.92 -9.50
CA GLY A 59 -15.37 8.70 -10.29
C GLY A 59 -14.60 7.64 -9.51
N GLY A 60 -15.29 6.58 -9.12
CA GLY A 60 -14.74 5.47 -8.36
C GLY A 60 -13.47 4.86 -8.96
N CYS A 61 -12.66 4.22 -8.10
CA CYS A 61 -11.48 3.49 -8.52
C CYS A 61 -11.86 2.36 -9.48
N LEU A 62 -11.11 2.15 -10.56
CA LEU A 62 -11.22 0.96 -11.44
C LEU A 62 -11.08 -0.38 -10.67
N CYS A 63 -10.53 -0.33 -9.46
CA CYS A 63 -10.39 -1.46 -8.54
C CYS A 63 -11.67 -1.79 -7.74
N CYS A 64 -12.56 -0.82 -7.52
CA CYS A 64 -13.76 -0.98 -6.69
C CYS A 64 -15.08 -0.61 -7.40
N GLY A 65 -15.00 -0.09 -8.63
CA GLY A 65 -16.14 0.33 -9.45
C GLY A 65 -16.63 -0.74 -10.42
N ARG A 66 -16.49 -2.02 -10.07
CA ARG A 66 -16.97 -3.14 -10.88
C ARG A 66 -17.78 -4.12 -10.03
#